data_AF-A0A927PWK2-F1
#
_entry.id   AF-A0A927PWK2-F1
#
_cell.length_a   1.000
_cell.length_b   1.000
_cell.length_c   1.000
_cell.angle_alpha   90.00
_cell.angle_beta   90.00
_cell.angle_gamma   90.00
#
_symmetry.space_group_name_H-M   'P 1'
#
loop_
_entity.id
_entity.type
_entity.pdbx_description
1 polymer ?
#
loop_
_entity_poly.entity_id
_entity_poly.type
_entity_poly.pdbx_seq_one_letter_code
_entity_poly.pdbx_strand_id
1 'polypeptide(L)'
;MIIPLLLAVQAPATAVYADCLSGHINADARMVKPPADEAGRLAIFDDAAKTCATARAKVPKTQTALLDRIDASLKQVLANPQAAEAEFGTDPLERETP
;
A
#
# COMPACT_ATOMS: atom_id res chain seq x y z
N MET A 1 3.91 32.86 28.88
CA MET A 1 4.05 32.49 27.45
C MET A 1 4.20 30.98 27.38
N ILE A 2 3.17 30.28 26.91
CA ILE A 2 3.23 28.84 26.63
C ILE A 2 3.29 28.75 25.11
N ILE A 3 4.41 28.27 24.57
CA ILE A 3 4.51 27.90 23.15
C ILE A 3 3.74 26.58 23.04
N PRO A 4 2.60 26.50 22.34
CA PRO A 4 2.01 25.21 22.05
C PRO A 4 2.93 24.56 21.02
N LEU A 5 3.71 23.58 21.48
CA LEU A 5 4.39 22.63 20.62
C LEU A 5 3.31 21.81 19.90
N LEU A 6 2.74 22.37 18.84
CA LEU A 6 1.97 21.64 17.85
C LEU A 6 2.97 20.77 17.08
N LEU A 7 3.34 19.64 17.69
CA LEU A 7 3.96 18.52 17.01
C LEU A 7 2.93 18.01 16.00
N ALA A 8 2.94 18.63 14.82
CA ALA A 8 2.27 18.08 13.66
C ALA A 8 2.94 16.74 13.38
N VAL A 9 2.28 15.65 13.78
CA VAL A 9 2.57 14.30 13.30
C VAL A 9 2.23 14.29 11.82
N GLN A 10 3.09 14.90 11.00
CA GLN A 10 2.98 14.77 9.56
C GLN A 10 3.46 13.36 9.25
N ALA A 11 2.51 12.46 8.98
CA ALA A 11 2.83 11.19 8.34
C ALA A 11 3.73 11.49 7.13
N PRO A 12 4.84 10.75 6.94
CA PRO A 12 5.72 11.04 5.83
C PRO A 12 4.92 10.94 4.52
N ALA A 13 5.20 11.83 3.56
CA ALA A 13 4.45 11.88 2.30
C ALA A 13 4.40 10.50 1.58
N THR A 14 5.42 9.66 1.79
CA THR A 14 5.47 8.26 1.35
C THR A 14 4.44 7.38 2.03
N ALA A 15 4.21 7.52 3.33
CA ALA A 15 3.13 6.82 4.04
C ALA A 15 1.76 7.28 3.55
N VAL A 16 1.56 8.58 3.34
CA VAL A 16 0.29 9.10 2.79
C VAL A 16 -0.01 8.52 1.41
N TYR A 17 1.02 8.35 0.57
CA TYR A 17 0.87 7.69 -0.72
C TYR A 17 0.55 6.19 -0.58
N ALA A 18 1.26 5.47 0.30
CA ALA A 18 1.01 4.05 0.55
C ALA A 18 -0.39 3.81 1.13
N ASP A 19 -0.85 4.66 2.05
CA ASP A 19 -2.20 4.61 2.62
C ASP A 19 -3.27 4.87 1.56
N CYS A 20 -3.03 5.84 0.66
CA CYS A 20 -3.92 6.09 -0.47
C CYS A 20 -4.05 4.84 -1.36
N LEU A 21 -2.92 4.24 -1.75
CA LEU A 21 -2.91 3.02 -2.59
C LEU A 21 -3.64 1.88 -1.90
N SER A 22 -3.26 1.57 -0.66
CA SER A 22 -3.87 0.49 0.13
C SER A 22 -5.38 0.70 0.31
N GLY A 23 -5.79 1.93 0.64
CA GLY A 23 -7.20 2.29 0.79
C GLY A 23 -8.01 2.06 -0.49
N HIS A 24 -7.50 2.50 -1.64
CA HIS A 24 -8.19 2.33 -2.91
C HIS A 24 -8.20 0.89 -3.42
N ILE A 25 -7.10 0.15 -3.26
CA ILE A 25 -7.02 -1.26 -3.64
C ILE A 25 -8.01 -2.07 -2.80
N ASN A 26 -7.97 -1.94 -1.47
CA ASN A 26 -8.83 -2.71 -0.58
C ASN A 26 -10.32 -2.35 -0.70
N ALA A 27 -10.63 -1.11 -1.10
CA ALA A 27 -12.00 -0.67 -1.34
C ALA A 27 -12.51 -0.99 -2.77
N ASP A 28 -11.66 -1.48 -3.67
CA ASP A 28 -12.07 -1.81 -5.03
C ASP A 28 -13.08 -2.96 -5.01
N ALA A 29 -14.22 -2.80 -5.69
CA ALA A 29 -15.27 -3.81 -5.73
C ALA A 29 -14.79 -5.15 -6.31
N ARG A 30 -13.77 -5.13 -7.18
CA ARG A 30 -13.14 -6.34 -7.72
C ARG A 30 -12.40 -7.13 -6.64
N MET A 31 -12.01 -6.54 -5.52
CA MET A 31 -11.36 -7.26 -4.42
C MET A 31 -12.30 -8.15 -3.61
N VAL A 32 -13.62 -7.98 -3.73
CA VAL A 32 -14.60 -8.94 -3.16
C VAL A 32 -14.46 -10.32 -3.80
N LYS A 33 -14.17 -10.35 -5.10
CA LYS A 33 -13.82 -11.55 -5.84
C LYS A 33 -12.67 -11.21 -6.81
N PRO A 34 -11.41 -11.26 -6.34
CA PRO A 34 -10.26 -10.83 -7.12
C PRO A 34 -10.20 -11.52 -8.48
N PRO A 35 -9.79 -10.81 -9.55
CA PRO A 35 -9.59 -11.40 -10.87
C PRO A 35 -8.63 -12.60 -10.82
N ALA A 36 -8.98 -13.66 -11.56
CA ALA A 36 -8.18 -14.89 -11.62
C ALA A 36 -6.90 -14.72 -12.45
N ASP A 37 -6.91 -13.82 -13.43
CA ASP A 37 -5.75 -13.46 -14.23
C ASP A 37 -4.95 -12.30 -13.61
N GLU A 38 -3.64 -12.31 -13.87
CA GLU A 38 -2.71 -11.28 -13.39
C GLU A 38 -3.07 -9.89 -13.89
N ALA A 39 -3.44 -9.77 -15.18
CA ALA A 39 -3.73 -8.48 -15.79
C ALA A 39 -4.90 -7.76 -15.08
N GLY A 40 -5.95 -8.50 -14.72
CA GLY A 40 -7.09 -7.98 -13.97
C GLY A 40 -6.71 -7.51 -12.56
N ARG A 41 -5.80 -8.23 -11.88
CA ARG A 41 -5.29 -7.79 -10.56
C ARG A 41 -4.41 -6.57 -10.66
N LEU A 42 -3.53 -6.50 -11.66
CA LEU A 42 -2.70 -5.32 -11.90
C LEU A 42 -3.52 -4.10 -12.35
N ALA A 43 -4.65 -4.29 -13.03
CA ALA A 43 -5.57 -3.20 -13.35
C ALA A 43 -6.15 -2.53 -12.09
N ILE A 44 -6.37 -3.27 -11.00
CA ILE A 44 -6.79 -2.70 -9.71
C ILE A 44 -5.72 -1.75 -9.18
N PHE A 45 -4.45 -2.17 -9.23
CA PHE A 45 -3.34 -1.29 -8.86
C PHE A 45 -3.30 -0.05 -9.73
N ASP A 46 -3.37 -0.20 -11.06
CA ASP A 46 -3.21 0.93 -11.97
C ASP A 46 -4.34 1.96 -11.79
N ASP A 47 -5.56 1.52 -11.48
CA ASP A 47 -6.68 2.42 -11.19
C ASP A 47 -6.51 3.14 -9.83
N ALA A 48 -6.02 2.43 -8.81
CA ALA A 48 -5.65 3.04 -7.53
C ALA A 48 -4.51 4.07 -7.70
N ALA A 49 -3.46 3.71 -8.47
CA ALA A 49 -2.32 4.57 -8.73
C ALA A 49 -2.70 5.84 -9.49
N LYS A 50 -3.60 5.75 -10.48
CA LYS A 50 -4.18 6.92 -11.15
C LYS A 50 -4.88 7.84 -10.15
N THR A 51 -5.69 7.27 -9.26
CA THR A 51 -6.41 8.04 -8.23
C THR A 51 -5.45 8.71 -7.23
N CYS A 52 -4.37 8.00 -6.88
CA CYS A 52 -3.34 8.46 -5.93
C CYS A 52 -2.21 9.29 -6.56
N ALA A 53 -2.27 9.62 -7.86
CA ALA A 53 -1.21 10.32 -8.57
C ALA A 53 -0.82 11.66 -7.91
N THR A 54 -1.80 12.39 -7.38
CA THR A 54 -1.56 13.65 -6.66
C THR A 54 -0.82 13.43 -5.34
N ALA A 55 -1.12 12.35 -4.61
CA ALA A 55 -0.38 12.00 -3.40
C ALA A 55 1.06 11.61 -3.73
N ARG A 56 1.25 10.84 -4.82
CA ARG A 56 2.58 10.49 -5.34
C ARG A 56 3.41 11.72 -5.69
N ALA A 57 2.81 12.70 -6.38
CA ALA A 57 3.48 13.92 -6.82
C ALA A 57 3.96 14.82 -5.66
N LYS A 58 3.36 14.68 -4.47
CA LYS A 58 3.75 15.41 -3.26
C LYS A 58 4.96 14.81 -2.54
N VAL A 59 5.41 13.62 -2.96
CA VAL A 59 6.54 12.95 -2.32
C VAL A 59 7.85 13.59 -2.81
N PRO A 60 8.79 13.92 -1.89
CA PRO A 60 10.08 14.47 -2.27
C PRO A 60 10.83 13.57 -3.25
N LYS A 61 11.49 14.18 -4.25
CA LYS A 61 12.28 13.45 -5.26
C LYS A 61 13.39 12.58 -4.67
N THR A 62 13.89 12.93 -3.49
CA THR A 62 14.87 12.12 -2.74
C THR A 62 14.31 10.75 -2.31
N GLN A 63 12.99 10.59 -2.31
CA GLN A 63 12.28 9.36 -1.93
C GLN A 63 11.67 8.64 -3.15
N THR A 64 11.94 9.07 -4.39
CA THR A 64 11.39 8.43 -5.59
C THR A 64 11.75 6.95 -5.67
N ALA A 65 12.99 6.57 -5.36
CA ALA A 65 13.40 5.17 -5.34
C ALA A 65 12.62 4.32 -4.32
N LEU A 66 12.18 4.93 -3.21
CA LEU A 66 11.33 4.25 -2.23
C LEU A 66 9.90 4.09 -2.76
N LEU A 67 9.36 5.09 -3.46
CA LEU A 67 8.05 5.00 -4.11
C LEU A 67 7.99 3.93 -5.18
N ASP A 68 9.03 3.85 -6.02
CA ASP A 68 9.10 2.85 -7.07
C ASP A 68 9.15 1.43 -6.49
N ARG A 69 9.83 1.26 -5.33
CA ARG A 69 9.81 0.00 -4.58
C ARG A 69 8.42 -0.32 -4.01
N ILE A 70 7.73 0.66 -3.43
CA ILE A 70 6.36 0.48 -2.91
C ILE A 70 5.45 -0.01 -4.03
N ASP A 71 5.48 0.64 -5.19
CA ASP A 71 4.67 0.24 -6.35
C ASP A 71 5.03 -1.17 -6.82
N ALA A 72 6.32 -1.46 -6.96
CA ALA A 72 6.79 -2.76 -7.41
C ALA A 72 6.38 -3.89 -6.46
N SER A 73 6.53 -3.69 -5.15
CA SER A 73 6.12 -4.67 -4.14
C SER A 73 4.61 -4.91 -4.15
N LEU A 74 3.79 -3.85 -4.23
CA LEU A 74 2.34 -4.01 -4.31
C LEU A 74 1.90 -4.70 -5.62
N LYS A 75 2.53 -4.36 -6.74
CA LYS A 75 2.31 -5.07 -8.01
C LYS A 75 2.72 -6.53 -7.93
N GLN A 76 3.83 -6.86 -7.26
CA GLN A 76 4.29 -8.24 -7.10
C GLN A 76 3.30 -9.08 -6.28
N VAL A 77 2.79 -8.52 -5.17
CA VAL A 77 1.74 -9.17 -4.36
C VAL A 77 0.48 -9.40 -5.19
N LEU A 78 0.05 -8.40 -5.97
CA LEU A 78 -1.12 -8.55 -6.83
C LEU A 78 -0.88 -9.49 -8.01
N ALA A 79 0.33 -9.56 -8.55
CA ALA A 79 0.65 -10.48 -9.64
C ALA A 79 0.61 -11.93 -9.16
N ASN A 80 1.15 -12.20 -7.98
CA ASN A 80 1.21 -13.53 -7.39
C ASN A 80 0.83 -13.55 -5.89
N PRO A 81 -0.47 -13.48 -5.58
CA PRO A 81 -0.94 -13.39 -4.19
C PRO A 81 -0.58 -14.64 -3.37
N GLN A 82 -0.56 -15.82 -4.00
CA GLN A 82 -0.22 -17.09 -3.34
C GLN A 82 1.24 -17.15 -2.90
N ALA A 83 2.16 -16.65 -3.74
CA ALA A 83 3.56 -16.54 -3.35
C ALA A 83 3.77 -15.50 -2.24
N ALA A 84 3.00 -14.41 -2.26
CA ALA A 84 3.03 -13.43 -1.18
C ALA A 84 2.51 -14.04 0.14
N GLU A 85 1.40 -14.78 0.10
CA GLU A 85 0.88 -15.49 1.28
C GLU A 85 1.87 -16.52 1.83
N ALA A 86 2.63 -17.21 0.98
CA ALA A 86 3.67 -18.14 1.42
C ALA A 86 4.92 -17.45 2.00
N GLU A 87 5.25 -16.25 1.53
CA GLU A 87 6.38 -15.44 2.05
C GLU A 87 6.04 -14.77 3.40
N PHE A 88 4.77 -14.42 3.62
CA PHE A 88 4.31 -13.70 4.82
C PHE A 88 3.43 -14.52 5.77
N GLY A 89 3.04 -15.74 5.39
CA GLY A 89 2.08 -16.56 6.11
C GLY A 89 2.61 -17.94 6.46
N THR A 90 3.36 -18.03 7.56
CA THR A 90 3.39 -19.19 8.48
C THR A 90 4.06 -18.79 9.80
N ASP A 91 3.50 -17.84 10.54
CA ASP A 91 3.68 -17.86 12.00
C ASP A 91 2.31 -18.15 12.60
N PRO A 92 2.10 -19.31 13.25
CA PRO A 92 0.87 -19.52 13.99
C PRO A 92 0.82 -18.47 15.10
N LEU A 93 -0.29 -17.73 15.20
CA LEU A 93 -0.63 -16.92 16.39
C LEU A 93 -0.93 -17.82 17.62
N GLU A 94 -0.24 -18.96 17.74
CA GLU A 94 -0.34 -19.90 18.85
C GLU A 94 0.71 -19.55 19.91
N ARG A 95 0.36 -18.58 20.77
CA ARG A 95 0.53 -18.59 22.24
C ARG A 95 0.48 -17.17 22.81
N GLU A 96 -0.72 -16.60 22.89
CA GLU A 96 -1.04 -15.75 24.04
C GLU A 96 -2.09 -16.49 24.89
N THR A 97 -1.54 -17.24 25.85
CA THR A 97 -2.17 -18.03 26.90
C THR A 97 -3.06 -17.16 27.81
N PRO A 98 -4.20 -17.64 28.33
CA PRO A 98 -4.73 -17.18 29.62
C PRO A 98 -3.86 -17.68 30.78
#